data_AF-A0A812SX60-F1
#
_entry.id   AF-A0A812SX60-F1
#
_cell.length_a   1.000
_cell.length_b   1.000
_cell.length_c   1.000
_cell.angle_alpha   90.00
_cell.angle_beta   90.00
_cell.angle_gamma   90.00
#
_symmetry.space_group_name_H-M   'P 1'
#
loop_
_entity.id
_entity.type
_entity.pdbx_description
1 polymer ?
#
loop_
_entity_poly.entity_id
_entity_poly.type
_entity_poly.pdbx_seq_one_letter_code
_entity_poly.pdbx_strand_id
1 'polypeptide(L)'
;MAKTPSHPVTLVSLAEHCNMWTWVGAAGTLFVVTSLWQGHRSGALKPSGPSWLLAITCLVGMLVLVKGEADNIRSISGMAIPDVTFPYDRDYVLKFAEAIGKDGRSRYATFQLGLDTLAPPAFTFFTGLALNSARLPSAVRLLALAPLLGYFTSVLLANALMPVVMLSYPALDAQPGAELLLILVPWLDFLKYSLHGAVWVVILAALVVKAISAVVRKPSKELQQKRD
;
A
#
# COMPACT_ATOMS: atom_id res chain seq x y z
N MET A 1 -15.52 -14.31 -36.53
CA MET A 1 -15.83 -14.85 -35.19
C MET A 1 -16.85 -13.93 -34.54
N ALA A 2 -18.04 -14.44 -34.18
CA ALA A 2 -19.02 -13.64 -33.44
C ALA A 2 -18.47 -13.35 -32.03
N LYS A 3 -18.45 -12.08 -31.63
CA LYS A 3 -18.19 -11.71 -30.22
C LYS A 3 -19.32 -12.29 -29.39
N THR A 4 -19.03 -13.31 -28.59
CA THR A 4 -19.95 -13.73 -27.52
C THR A 4 -20.18 -12.51 -26.64
N PRO A 5 -21.44 -12.09 -26.39
CA PRO A 5 -21.70 -10.95 -25.53
C PRO A 5 -21.12 -11.25 -24.14
N SER A 6 -20.15 -10.46 -23.73
CA SER A 6 -19.61 -10.50 -22.37
C SER A 6 -20.58 -9.79 -21.46
N HIS A 7 -21.03 -10.48 -20.41
CA HIS A 7 -21.82 -9.87 -19.36
C HIS A 7 -20.97 -8.85 -18.58
N PRO A 8 -21.58 -7.73 -18.13
CA PRO A 8 -20.88 -6.78 -17.26
C PRO A 8 -20.38 -7.48 -15.99
N VAL A 9 -19.23 -7.04 -15.50
CA VAL A 9 -18.68 -7.50 -14.23
C VAL A 9 -19.63 -7.07 -13.12
N THR A 10 -20.09 -8.05 -12.37
CA THR A 10 -20.99 -7.88 -11.21
C THR A 10 -20.20 -7.97 -9.91
N LEU A 11 -20.81 -7.51 -8.81
CA LEU A 11 -20.27 -7.72 -7.46
C LEU A 11 -20.08 -9.22 -7.15
N VAL A 12 -20.94 -10.09 -7.68
CA VAL A 12 -20.81 -11.55 -7.52
C VAL A 12 -19.54 -12.05 -8.19
N SER A 13 -19.28 -11.66 -9.44
CA SER A 13 -18.05 -12.06 -10.14
C SER A 13 -16.77 -11.49 -9.51
N LEU A 14 -16.83 -10.31 -8.87
CA LEU A 14 -15.70 -9.79 -8.10
C LEU A 14 -15.46 -10.60 -6.83
N ALA A 15 -16.53 -11.02 -6.14
CA ALA A 15 -16.44 -11.82 -4.92
C ALA A 15 -15.80 -13.19 -5.18
N GLU A 16 -15.93 -13.76 -6.38
CA GLU A 16 -15.23 -15.00 -6.78
C GLU A 16 -13.69 -14.85 -6.80
N HIS A 17 -13.19 -13.63 -6.94
CA HIS A 17 -11.76 -13.32 -6.90
C HIS A 17 -11.27 -12.94 -5.49
N CYS A 18 -12.18 -12.74 -4.54
CA CYS A 18 -11.84 -12.60 -3.13
C CYS A 18 -11.43 -13.95 -2.55
N ASN A 19 -10.28 -13.99 -1.89
CA ASN A 19 -9.77 -15.21 -1.27
C ASN A 19 -9.44 -14.97 0.21
N MET A 20 -8.85 -15.98 0.87
CA MET A 20 -8.46 -15.85 2.28
C MET A 20 -7.58 -14.62 2.53
N TRP A 21 -6.70 -14.26 1.60
CA TRP A 21 -5.81 -13.09 1.74
C TRP A 21 -6.56 -11.77 1.72
N THR A 22 -7.65 -11.67 0.95
CA THR A 22 -8.56 -10.51 0.98
C THR A 22 -9.04 -10.23 2.40
N TRP A 23 -9.52 -11.28 3.07
CA TRP A 23 -10.06 -11.17 4.42
C TRP A 23 -8.96 -10.94 5.46
N VAL A 24 -7.79 -11.56 5.29
CA VAL A 24 -6.62 -11.30 6.14
C VAL A 24 -6.15 -9.85 6.00
N GLY A 25 -6.10 -9.30 4.79
CA GLY A 25 -5.74 -7.90 4.55
C GLY A 25 -6.77 -6.94 5.12
N ALA A 26 -8.07 -7.23 4.98
CA ALA A 26 -9.15 -6.46 5.58
C ALA A 26 -9.13 -6.49 7.13
N ALA A 27 -8.90 -7.67 7.72
CA ALA A 27 -8.76 -7.82 9.17
C ALA A 27 -7.50 -7.12 9.69
N GLY A 28 -6.37 -7.27 9.00
CA GLY A 28 -5.11 -6.60 9.32
C GLY A 28 -5.25 -5.08 9.23
N THR A 29 -5.95 -4.58 8.22
CA THR A 29 -6.36 -3.18 8.10
C THR A 29 -7.10 -2.70 9.35
N LEU A 30 -8.17 -3.40 9.71
CA LEU A 30 -9.02 -2.98 10.82
C LEU A 30 -8.23 -2.98 12.13
N PHE A 31 -7.40 -4.01 12.33
CA PHE A 31 -6.49 -4.12 13.46
C PHE A 31 -5.50 -2.95 13.53
N VAL A 32 -4.86 -2.59 12.42
CA VAL A 32 -3.86 -1.51 12.40
C VAL A 32 -4.51 -0.15 12.64
N VAL A 33 -5.64 0.14 11.97
CA VAL A 33 -6.36 1.41 12.15
C VAL A 33 -6.81 1.58 13.60
N THR A 34 -7.42 0.52 14.18
CA THR A 34 -7.87 0.55 15.57
C THR A 34 -6.71 0.66 16.56
N SER A 35 -5.60 -0.04 16.32
CA SER A 35 -4.40 0.02 17.16
C SER A 35 -3.76 1.41 17.13
N LEU A 36 -3.63 2.02 15.94
CA LEU A 36 -3.09 3.37 15.81
C LEU A 36 -3.99 4.40 16.48
N TRP A 37 -5.31 4.27 16.33
CA TRP A 37 -6.28 5.14 16.98
C TRP A 37 -6.22 5.04 18.51
N GLN A 38 -6.25 3.83 19.05
CA GLN A 38 -6.17 3.59 20.50
C GLN A 38 -4.83 4.03 21.07
N GLY A 39 -3.74 3.72 20.39
CA GLY A 39 -2.39 4.11 20.80
C GLY A 39 -2.16 5.62 20.74
N HIS A 40 -2.77 6.32 19.79
CA HIS A 40 -2.77 7.79 19.75
C HIS A 40 -3.51 8.38 20.97
N ARG A 41 -4.69 7.86 21.31
CA ARG A 41 -5.48 8.36 22.46
C ARG A 41 -4.86 8.07 23.82
N SER A 42 -4.28 6.89 23.99
CA SER A 42 -3.73 6.42 25.27
C SER A 42 -2.26 6.77 25.48
N GLY A 43 -1.54 7.17 24.43
CA GLY A 43 -0.07 7.26 24.44
C GLY A 43 0.62 5.90 24.62
N ALA A 44 -0.12 4.79 24.50
CA ALA A 44 0.35 3.44 24.81
C ALA A 44 1.14 2.76 23.69
N LEU A 45 1.15 3.31 22.46
CA LEU A 45 2.06 2.88 21.40
C LEU A 45 3.48 3.40 21.71
N LYS A 46 4.06 2.89 22.80
CA LYS A 46 5.49 3.01 23.06
C LYS A 46 6.16 1.88 22.29
N PRO A 47 6.99 2.20 21.28
CA PRO A 47 7.72 1.19 20.54
C PRO A 47 8.64 0.43 21.51
N SER A 48 8.41 -0.87 21.64
CA SER A 48 9.30 -1.82 22.29
C SER A 48 10.19 -2.50 21.24
N GLY A 49 11.34 -3.03 21.64
CA GLY A 49 12.20 -3.83 20.75
C GLY A 49 11.43 -4.93 19.99
N PRO A 50 10.61 -5.75 20.67
CA PRO A 50 9.78 -6.76 20.03
C PRO A 50 8.77 -6.19 19.01
N SER A 51 8.14 -5.05 19.30
CA SER A 51 7.16 -4.45 18.37
C SER A 51 7.79 -3.98 17.06
N TRP A 52 9.03 -3.47 17.12
CA TRP A 52 9.79 -3.08 15.93
C TRP A 52 10.17 -4.28 15.08
N LEU A 53 10.67 -5.34 15.70
CA LEU A 53 11.01 -6.57 15.00
C LEU A 53 9.77 -7.15 14.32
N LEU A 54 8.63 -7.20 15.03
CA LEU A 54 7.37 -7.67 14.46
C LEU A 54 6.95 -6.82 13.25
N ALA A 55 6.98 -5.49 13.37
CA ALA A 55 6.56 -4.60 12.29
C ALA A 55 7.45 -4.71 11.04
N ILE A 56 8.77 -4.79 11.23
CA ILE A 56 9.72 -4.98 10.12
C ILE A 56 9.51 -6.35 9.48
N THR A 57 9.40 -7.42 10.26
CA THR A 57 9.18 -8.78 9.76
C THR A 57 7.86 -8.87 8.98
N CYS A 58 6.78 -8.28 9.51
CA CYS A 58 5.51 -8.20 8.81
C CYS A 58 5.65 -7.41 7.50
N LEU A 59 6.24 -6.21 7.52
CA LEU A 59 6.40 -5.40 6.31
C LEU A 59 7.24 -6.13 5.25
N VAL A 60 8.42 -6.61 5.60
CA VAL A 60 9.32 -7.31 4.67
C VAL A 60 8.68 -8.59 4.16
N GLY A 61 8.09 -9.39 5.05
CA GLY A 61 7.41 -10.64 4.67
C GLY A 61 6.29 -10.40 3.66
N MET A 62 5.41 -9.42 3.92
CA MET A 62 4.32 -9.09 2.99
C MET A 62 4.85 -8.53 1.67
N LEU A 63 5.86 -7.67 1.69
CA LEU A 63 6.46 -7.15 0.46
C LEU A 63 7.12 -8.25 -0.39
N VAL A 64 7.74 -9.25 0.23
CA VAL A 64 8.31 -10.41 -0.50
C VAL A 64 7.20 -11.21 -1.18
N LEU A 65 6.08 -11.47 -0.48
CA LEU A 65 4.95 -12.19 -1.06
C LEU A 65 4.31 -11.42 -2.22
N VAL A 66 4.04 -10.13 -2.02
CA VAL A 66 3.47 -9.24 -3.04
C VAL A 66 4.39 -9.15 -4.25
N LYS A 67 5.69 -8.94 -4.04
CA LYS A 67 6.68 -8.90 -5.12
C LYS A 67 6.75 -10.21 -5.89
N GLY A 68 6.73 -11.35 -5.20
CA GLY A 68 6.76 -12.66 -5.85
C GLY A 68 5.59 -12.85 -6.81
N GLU A 69 4.39 -12.46 -6.42
CA GLU A 69 3.21 -12.57 -7.29
C GLU A 69 3.21 -11.51 -8.41
N ALA A 70 3.68 -10.28 -8.13
CA ALA A 70 3.90 -9.26 -9.14
C ALA A 70 4.88 -9.71 -10.24
N ASP A 71 5.98 -10.37 -9.86
CA ASP A 71 6.97 -10.93 -10.79
C ASP A 71 6.37 -12.07 -11.63
N ASN A 72 5.54 -12.92 -11.02
CA ASN A 72 4.82 -13.98 -11.74
C ASN A 72 3.91 -13.37 -12.81
N ILE A 73 3.09 -12.38 -12.44
CA ILE A 73 2.19 -11.67 -13.36
C ILE A 73 2.97 -10.98 -14.49
N ARG A 74 4.07 -10.32 -14.16
CA ARG A 74 4.98 -9.70 -15.14
C ARG A 74 5.54 -10.71 -16.13
N SER A 75 5.88 -11.92 -15.68
CA SER A 75 6.40 -12.96 -16.59
C SER A 75 5.35 -13.46 -17.58
N ILE A 76 4.05 -13.39 -17.22
CA ILE A 76 2.93 -13.72 -18.09
C ILE A 76 2.68 -12.62 -19.13
N SER A 77 2.64 -11.36 -18.70
CA SER A 77 2.37 -10.23 -19.61
C SER A 77 3.56 -9.81 -20.47
N GLY A 78 4.79 -10.12 -20.04
CA GLY A 78 6.01 -9.53 -20.61
C GLY A 78 6.15 -8.04 -20.32
N MET A 79 5.24 -7.46 -19.52
CA MET A 79 5.17 -6.03 -19.18
C MET A 79 5.26 -5.85 -17.67
N ALA A 80 5.85 -4.74 -17.24
CA ALA A 80 5.79 -4.37 -15.84
C ALA A 80 4.33 -4.18 -15.39
N ILE A 81 3.99 -4.61 -14.18
CA ILE A 81 2.62 -4.44 -13.68
C ILE A 81 2.33 -2.94 -13.45
N PRO A 82 1.08 -2.48 -13.59
CA PRO A 82 0.73 -1.08 -13.37
C PRO A 82 1.25 -0.52 -12.04
N ASP A 83 1.17 -1.30 -10.96
CA ASP A 83 1.65 -0.92 -9.61
C ASP A 83 3.14 -0.59 -9.52
N VAL A 84 3.98 -1.17 -10.38
CA VAL A 84 5.43 -0.89 -10.37
C VAL A 84 5.84 0.08 -11.48
N THR A 85 4.88 0.49 -12.31
CA THR A 85 5.10 1.34 -13.48
C THR A 85 4.37 2.65 -13.27
N PHE A 86 4.90 3.49 -12.38
CA PHE A 86 4.27 4.74 -12.01
C PHE A 86 5.11 5.95 -12.47
N PRO A 87 4.51 6.99 -13.09
CA PRO A 87 3.10 7.10 -13.52
C PRO A 87 2.78 6.27 -14.76
N TYR A 88 1.50 5.91 -14.91
CA TYR A 88 0.94 5.27 -16.09
C TYR A 88 -0.39 5.93 -16.49
N ASP A 89 -0.89 5.60 -17.67
CA ASP A 89 -2.12 6.15 -18.24
C ASP A 89 -3.07 5.05 -18.73
N ARG A 90 -4.18 5.49 -19.33
CA ARG A 90 -5.17 4.61 -19.96
C ARG A 90 -4.55 3.62 -20.94
N ASP A 91 -3.69 4.10 -21.83
CA ASP A 91 -3.13 3.28 -22.91
C ASP A 91 -2.24 2.17 -22.34
N TYR A 92 -1.52 2.47 -21.25
CA TYR A 92 -0.77 1.46 -20.51
C TYR A 92 -1.67 0.37 -19.95
N VAL A 93 -2.79 0.74 -19.31
CA VAL A 93 -3.75 -0.23 -18.73
C VAL A 93 -4.31 -1.15 -19.81
N LEU A 94 -4.69 -0.60 -20.96
CA LEU A 94 -5.24 -1.38 -22.07
C LEU A 94 -4.19 -2.32 -22.68
N LYS A 95 -2.97 -1.84 -22.92
CA LYS A 95 -1.86 -2.67 -23.40
C LYS A 95 -1.53 -3.79 -22.43
N PHE A 96 -1.50 -3.51 -21.13
CA PHE A 96 -1.27 -4.51 -20.11
C PHE A 96 -2.40 -5.56 -20.07
N ALA A 97 -3.65 -5.12 -20.11
CA ALA A 97 -4.83 -6.00 -20.13
C ALA A 97 -4.82 -6.93 -21.36
N GLU A 98 -4.41 -6.43 -22.51
CA GLU A 98 -4.22 -7.22 -23.72
C GLU A 98 -3.07 -8.22 -23.56
N ALA A 99 -1.88 -7.73 -23.17
CA ALA A 99 -0.66 -8.52 -23.09
C ALA A 99 -0.76 -9.67 -22.08
N ILE A 100 -1.42 -9.45 -20.94
CA ILE A 100 -1.56 -10.47 -19.89
C ILE A 100 -2.62 -11.54 -20.24
N GLY A 101 -3.47 -11.29 -21.25
CA GLY A 101 -4.49 -12.24 -21.69
C GLY A 101 -5.60 -12.50 -20.66
N LYS A 102 -6.60 -13.31 -21.04
CA LYS A 102 -7.81 -13.53 -20.22
C LYS A 102 -7.50 -14.12 -18.84
N ASP A 103 -6.73 -15.21 -18.81
CA ASP A 103 -6.42 -15.93 -17.57
C ASP A 103 -5.51 -15.10 -16.67
N GLY A 104 -4.57 -14.38 -17.27
CA GLY A 104 -3.71 -13.46 -16.55
C GLY A 104 -4.46 -12.26 -15.96
N ARG A 105 -5.49 -11.74 -16.63
CA ARG A 105 -6.37 -10.69 -16.06
C ARG A 105 -7.15 -11.20 -14.85
N SER A 106 -7.66 -12.43 -14.88
CA SER A 106 -8.30 -13.04 -13.70
C SER A 106 -7.30 -13.25 -12.56
N ARG A 107 -6.09 -13.74 -12.86
CA ARG A 107 -5.02 -13.86 -11.86
C ARG A 107 -4.63 -12.51 -11.26
N TYR A 108 -4.51 -11.48 -12.09
CA TYR A 108 -4.23 -10.11 -11.64
C TYR A 108 -5.33 -9.58 -10.73
N ALA A 109 -6.60 -9.79 -11.09
CA ALA A 109 -7.74 -9.42 -10.25
C ALA A 109 -7.68 -10.12 -8.87
N THR A 110 -7.41 -11.42 -8.84
CA THR A 110 -7.23 -12.19 -7.60
C THR A 110 -6.03 -11.71 -6.77
N PHE A 111 -4.94 -11.31 -7.42
CA PHE A 111 -3.78 -10.73 -6.74
C PHE A 111 -4.12 -9.40 -6.07
N GLN A 112 -4.74 -8.47 -6.82
CA GLN A 112 -5.15 -7.14 -6.35
C GLN A 112 -6.11 -7.21 -5.17
N LEU A 113 -7.14 -8.05 -5.28
CA LEU A 113 -8.13 -8.26 -4.23
C LEU A 113 -7.60 -9.14 -3.10
N GLY A 114 -6.53 -9.90 -3.32
CA GLY A 114 -5.98 -10.88 -2.38
C GLY A 114 -4.68 -10.39 -1.75
N LEU A 115 -3.55 -10.93 -2.23
CA LEU A 115 -2.23 -10.71 -1.64
C LEU A 115 -1.83 -9.23 -1.55
N ASP A 116 -2.21 -8.42 -2.53
CA ASP A 116 -1.80 -7.00 -2.54
C ASP A 116 -2.46 -6.20 -1.41
N THR A 117 -3.57 -6.70 -0.83
CA THR A 117 -4.22 -6.10 0.34
C THR A 117 -3.42 -6.25 1.64
N LEU A 118 -2.35 -7.05 1.66
CA LEU A 118 -1.50 -7.27 2.83
C LEU A 118 -0.46 -6.17 3.04
N ALA A 119 0.02 -5.53 1.95
CA ALA A 119 1.05 -4.51 2.03
C ALA A 119 0.57 -3.22 2.73
N PRO A 120 -0.64 -2.69 2.48
CA PRO A 120 -1.12 -1.47 3.14
C PRO A 120 -1.15 -1.53 4.68
N PRO A 121 -1.75 -2.55 5.33
CA PRO A 121 -1.74 -2.60 6.79
C PRO A 121 -0.32 -2.78 7.36
N ALA A 122 0.52 -3.60 6.72
CA ALA A 122 1.90 -3.80 7.18
C ALA A 122 2.72 -2.50 7.12
N PHE A 123 2.61 -1.75 6.02
CA PHE A 123 3.25 -0.45 5.86
C PHE A 123 2.71 0.59 6.85
N THR A 124 1.40 0.61 7.05
CA THR A 124 0.71 1.51 7.98
C THR A 124 1.16 1.25 9.43
N PHE A 125 1.29 -0.02 9.82
CA PHE A 125 1.77 -0.41 11.13
C PHE A 125 3.22 0.02 11.38
N PHE A 126 4.11 -0.30 10.43
CA PHE A 126 5.51 0.11 10.48
C PHE A 126 5.66 1.63 10.57
N THR A 127 4.96 2.37 9.70
CA THR A 127 4.99 3.84 9.67
C THR A 127 4.50 4.44 10.97
N GLY A 128 3.39 3.92 11.52
CA GLY A 128 2.86 4.38 12.80
C GLY A 128 3.85 4.22 13.94
N LEU A 129 4.59 3.10 14.00
CA LEU A 129 5.65 2.89 14.99
C LEU A 129 6.84 3.83 14.77
N ALA A 130 7.24 4.05 13.52
CA ALA A 130 8.33 4.97 13.17
C ALA A 130 8.01 6.41 13.61
N LEU A 131 6.82 6.89 13.28
CA LEU A 131 6.38 8.24 13.63
C LEU A 131 6.22 8.42 15.15
N ASN A 132 5.70 7.42 15.86
CA ASN A 132 5.61 7.47 17.32
C ASN A 132 6.99 7.47 17.99
N SER A 133 7.97 6.78 17.40
CA SER A 133 9.35 6.73 17.91
C SER A 133 10.11 8.05 17.74
N ALA A 134 9.74 8.86 16.75
CA ALA A 134 10.44 10.07 16.37
C ALA A 134 10.23 11.26 17.33
N ARG A 135 9.35 11.13 18.33
CA ARG A 135 8.99 12.21 19.29
C ARG A 135 8.61 13.53 18.59
N LEU A 136 7.97 13.43 17.41
CA LEU A 136 7.53 14.59 16.64
C LEU A 136 6.45 15.39 17.40
N PRO A 137 6.39 16.73 17.19
CA PRO A 137 5.27 17.55 17.67
C PRO A 137 3.91 16.99 17.23
N SER A 138 2.87 17.19 18.04
CA SER A 138 1.53 16.64 17.79
C SER A 138 0.97 17.03 16.41
N ALA A 139 1.15 18.30 16.00
CA ALA A 139 0.74 18.79 14.68
C ALA A 139 1.44 18.05 13.54
N VAL A 140 2.76 17.84 13.64
CA VAL A 140 3.54 17.10 12.63
C VAL A 140 3.12 15.63 12.59
N ARG A 141 2.79 15.05 13.74
CA ARG A 141 2.28 13.68 13.83
C ARG A 141 0.92 13.53 13.15
N LEU A 142 0.01 14.48 13.33
CA LEU A 142 -1.28 14.50 12.65
C LEU A 142 -1.12 14.68 11.14
N LEU A 143 -0.23 15.58 10.72
CA LEU A 143 0.13 15.77 9.31
C LEU A 143 0.80 14.54 8.69
N ALA A 144 1.40 13.65 9.49
CA ALA A 144 1.95 12.39 9.00
C ALA A 144 0.90 11.25 8.97
N LEU A 145 -0.15 11.33 9.79
CA LEU A 145 -1.28 10.39 9.77
C LEU A 145 -2.25 10.66 8.60
N ALA A 146 -2.39 11.90 8.15
CA ALA A 146 -3.26 12.24 7.01
C ALA A 146 -2.82 11.58 5.68
N PRO A 147 -1.52 11.62 5.28
CA PRO A 147 -1.00 10.85 4.16
C PRO A 147 -1.18 9.35 4.31
N LEU A 148 -1.16 8.84 5.55
CA LEU A 148 -1.37 7.42 5.82
C LEU A 148 -2.82 7.02 5.55
N LEU A 149 -3.79 7.86 5.93
CA LEU A 149 -5.21 7.66 5.57
C LEU A 149 -5.44 7.83 4.06
N GLY A 150 -4.81 8.82 3.43
CA GLY A 150 -4.89 9.02 1.99
C GLY A 150 -4.29 7.84 1.20
N TYR A 151 -3.13 7.34 1.61
CA TYR A 151 -2.52 6.13 1.09
C TYR A 151 -3.46 4.94 1.29
N PHE A 152 -3.97 4.76 2.51
CA PHE A 152 -4.84 3.65 2.84
C PHE A 152 -6.09 3.60 1.95
N THR A 153 -6.79 4.73 1.82
CA THR A 153 -7.99 4.84 0.99
C THR A 153 -7.68 4.69 -0.49
N SER A 154 -6.60 5.31 -0.98
CA SER A 154 -6.22 5.21 -2.40
C SER A 154 -5.80 3.80 -2.79
N VAL A 155 -5.09 3.05 -1.93
CA VAL A 155 -4.74 1.65 -2.21
C VAL A 155 -5.99 0.78 -2.27
N LEU A 156 -6.88 0.89 -1.26
CA LEU A 156 -8.10 0.08 -1.26
C LEU A 156 -8.97 0.34 -2.49
N LEU A 157 -9.11 1.61 -2.89
CA LEU A 157 -9.89 1.96 -4.06
C LEU A 157 -9.21 1.50 -5.35
N ALA A 158 -7.91 1.77 -5.54
CA ALA A 158 -7.20 1.35 -6.74
C ALA A 158 -7.22 -0.17 -6.91
N ASN A 159 -6.94 -0.92 -5.83
CA ASN A 159 -6.91 -2.38 -5.83
C ASN A 159 -8.31 -2.99 -6.01
N ALA A 160 -9.37 -2.30 -5.57
CA ALA A 160 -10.74 -2.77 -5.80
C ALA A 160 -11.27 -2.44 -7.21
N LEU A 161 -10.83 -1.32 -7.80
CA LEU A 161 -11.34 -0.83 -9.07
C LEU A 161 -10.57 -1.36 -10.29
N MET A 162 -9.25 -1.58 -10.19
CA MET A 162 -8.46 -2.15 -11.30
C MET A 162 -8.97 -3.55 -11.75
N PRO A 163 -9.34 -4.47 -10.84
CA PRO A 163 -9.97 -5.73 -11.20
C PRO A 163 -11.22 -5.58 -12.08
N VAL A 164 -12.03 -4.54 -11.85
CA VAL A 164 -13.23 -4.29 -12.67
C VAL A 164 -12.83 -4.03 -14.12
N VAL A 165 -11.80 -3.21 -14.35
CA VAL A 165 -11.26 -2.93 -15.69
C VAL A 165 -10.69 -4.20 -16.32
N MET A 166 -9.86 -4.95 -15.57
CA MET A 166 -9.22 -6.16 -16.07
C MET A 166 -10.23 -7.24 -16.45
N LEU A 167 -11.24 -7.47 -15.61
CA LEU A 167 -12.25 -8.49 -15.86
C LEU A 167 -13.24 -8.08 -16.97
N SER A 168 -13.43 -6.76 -17.19
CA SER A 168 -14.32 -6.26 -18.25
C SER A 168 -13.65 -6.21 -19.64
N TYR A 169 -12.31 -6.20 -19.71
CA TYR A 169 -11.60 -6.16 -20.99
C TYR A 169 -11.77 -7.49 -21.77
N PRO A 170 -12.04 -7.46 -23.10
CA PRO A 170 -11.99 -6.28 -23.98
C PRO A 170 -13.30 -5.49 -24.13
N ALA A 171 -14.38 -5.93 -23.50
CA ALA A 171 -15.72 -5.35 -23.65
C ALA A 171 -16.01 -4.26 -22.60
N LEU A 172 -15.10 -3.30 -22.52
CA LEU A 172 -15.20 -2.18 -21.58
C LEU A 172 -16.42 -1.28 -21.87
N ASP A 173 -16.86 -1.23 -23.13
CA ASP A 173 -18.07 -0.53 -23.58
C ASP A 173 -19.36 -1.09 -22.95
N ALA A 174 -19.38 -2.39 -22.65
CA ALA A 174 -20.52 -3.04 -21.99
C ALA A 174 -20.54 -2.81 -20.47
N GLN A 175 -19.44 -2.31 -19.88
CA GLN A 175 -19.32 -2.07 -18.45
C GLN A 175 -19.58 -0.58 -18.12
N PRO A 176 -20.68 -0.24 -17.44
CA PRO A 176 -20.96 1.14 -17.05
C PRO A 176 -19.82 1.73 -16.23
N GLY A 177 -19.33 2.89 -16.66
CA GLY A 177 -18.26 3.61 -15.98
C GLY A 177 -16.83 3.09 -16.22
N ALA A 178 -16.61 2.06 -17.05
CA ALA A 178 -15.27 1.55 -17.32
C ALA A 178 -14.30 2.62 -17.88
N GLU A 179 -14.80 3.51 -18.73
CA GLU A 179 -14.04 4.67 -19.24
C GLU A 179 -13.60 5.62 -18.12
N LEU A 180 -14.45 5.85 -17.13
CA LEU A 180 -14.09 6.63 -15.95
C LEU A 180 -13.03 5.90 -15.12
N LEU A 181 -13.15 4.57 -14.95
CA LEU A 181 -12.18 3.77 -14.21
C LEU A 181 -10.79 3.78 -14.87
N LEU A 182 -10.72 3.74 -16.20
CA LEU A 182 -9.45 3.86 -16.95
C LEU A 182 -8.69 5.17 -16.69
N ILE A 183 -9.40 6.22 -16.26
CA ILE A 183 -8.80 7.52 -15.91
C ILE A 183 -8.56 7.57 -14.40
N LEU A 184 -9.57 7.18 -13.60
CA LEU A 184 -9.57 7.31 -12.15
C LEU A 184 -8.50 6.42 -11.49
N VAL A 185 -8.36 5.17 -11.92
CA VAL A 185 -7.43 4.22 -11.29
C VAL A 185 -5.97 4.69 -11.38
N PRO A 186 -5.44 5.12 -12.54
CA PRO A 186 -4.11 5.73 -12.61
C PRO A 186 -3.91 6.92 -11.67
N TRP A 187 -4.93 7.77 -11.49
CA TRP A 187 -4.86 8.90 -10.54
C TRP A 187 -4.88 8.46 -9.09
N LEU A 188 -5.64 7.41 -8.75
CA LEU A 188 -5.62 6.81 -7.42
C LEU A 188 -4.25 6.22 -7.12
N ASP A 189 -3.64 5.51 -8.08
CA ASP A 189 -2.28 5.01 -7.94
C ASP A 189 -1.24 6.13 -7.85
N PHE A 190 -1.44 7.23 -8.59
CA PHE A 190 -0.62 8.42 -8.47
C PHE A 190 -0.64 8.98 -7.05
N LEU A 191 -1.83 9.14 -6.49
CA LEU A 191 -1.99 9.61 -5.13
C LEU A 191 -1.39 8.62 -4.13
N LYS A 192 -1.65 7.31 -4.29
CA LYS A 192 -1.11 6.21 -3.49
C LYS A 192 0.40 6.29 -3.38
N TYR A 193 1.12 6.26 -4.50
CA TYR A 193 2.59 6.24 -4.49
C TYR A 193 3.21 7.58 -4.09
N SER A 194 2.57 8.70 -4.44
CA SER A 194 3.03 10.02 -3.99
C SER A 194 2.95 10.16 -2.47
N LEU A 195 1.85 9.73 -1.86
CA LEU A 195 1.68 9.75 -0.40
C LEU A 195 2.62 8.76 0.28
N HIS A 196 2.81 7.57 -0.30
CA HIS A 196 3.77 6.58 0.17
C HIS A 196 5.20 7.17 0.18
N GLY A 197 5.62 7.82 -0.89
CA GLY A 197 6.92 8.49 -0.98
C GLY A 197 7.08 9.62 0.03
N ALA A 198 6.05 10.46 0.20
CA ALA A 198 6.06 11.55 1.19
C ALA A 198 6.24 11.03 2.63
N VAL A 199 5.57 9.92 2.98
CA VAL A 199 5.74 9.26 4.28
C VAL A 199 7.18 8.82 4.50
N TRP A 200 7.84 8.22 3.49
CA TRP A 200 9.25 7.85 3.60
C TRP A 200 10.17 9.03 3.83
N VAL A 201 9.95 10.16 3.14
CA VAL A 201 10.72 11.39 3.35
C VAL A 201 10.60 11.86 4.79
N VAL A 202 9.39 11.85 5.37
CA VAL A 202 9.17 12.23 6.77
C VAL A 202 9.90 11.29 7.74
N ILE A 203 9.83 9.97 7.50
CA ILE A 203 10.54 8.97 8.31
C ILE A 203 12.05 9.20 8.26
N LEU A 204 12.62 9.36 7.06
CA LEU A 204 14.06 9.59 6.87
C LEU A 204 14.52 10.89 7.54
N ALA A 205 13.78 11.98 7.37
CA ALA A 205 14.07 13.25 8.02
C ALA A 205 14.08 13.11 9.55
N ALA A 206 13.10 12.40 10.12
CA ALA A 206 13.03 12.15 11.55
C ALA A 206 14.22 11.31 12.07
N LEU A 207 14.65 10.30 11.31
CA LEU A 207 15.82 9.48 11.65
C LEU A 207 17.12 10.30 11.61
N VAL A 208 17.29 11.16 10.59
CA VAL A 208 18.45 12.06 10.47
C VAL A 208 18.51 13.02 11.65
N VAL A 209 17.40 13.69 12.00
CA VAL A 209 17.34 14.60 13.15
C VAL A 209 17.71 13.87 14.44
N LYS A 210 17.23 12.63 14.63
CA LYS A 210 17.57 11.80 15.79
C LYS A 210 19.05 11.45 15.83
N ALA A 211 19.65 11.07 14.70
CA ALA A 211 21.07 10.74 14.61
C ALA A 211 21.95 11.97 14.93
N ILE A 212 21.65 13.12 14.33
CA ILE A 212 22.34 14.39 14.61
C ILE A 212 22.24 14.73 16.10
N SER A 213 21.04 14.62 16.69
CA SER A 213 20.82 14.91 18.11
C SER A 213 21.63 13.99 19.03
N ALA A 214 21.84 12.73 18.65
CA ALA A 214 22.65 11.78 19.42
C ALA A 214 24.15 12.14 19.36
N VAL A 215 24.65 12.61 18.21
CA VAL A 215 26.05 13.03 18.05
C VAL A 215 26.32 14.36 18.77
N VAL A 216 25.42 15.33 18.66
CA VAL A 216 25.56 16.66 19.28
C VAL A 216 25.47 16.57 20.80
N ARG A 217 24.64 15.67 21.36
CA ARG A 217 24.54 15.44 22.81
C ARG A 217 25.71 14.63 23.41
N LYS A 218 26.91 14.73 22.83
CA LYS A 218 28.13 14.14 23.40
C LYS A 218 28.22 14.49 24.90
N PRO A 219 28.62 13.55 25.77
CA PRO A 219 28.24 13.59 27.17
C PRO A 219 28.98 14.70 27.91
N SER A 220 28.24 15.67 28.43
CA SER A 220 28.68 16.49 29.57
C SER A 220 29.06 15.64 30.79
N LYS A 221 28.71 14.34 30.80
CA LYS A 221 29.07 13.37 31.83
C LYS A 221 30.57 13.07 31.91
N GLU A 222 31.32 13.08 30.81
CA GLU A 222 32.80 12.96 30.88
C GLU A 222 33.46 14.22 31.47
N LEU A 223 32.84 15.38 31.31
CA LEU A 223 33.31 16.64 31.90
C LEU A 223 32.94 16.76 33.39
N GLN A 224 31.83 16.16 33.83
CA GLN A 224 31.48 16.07 35.25
C GLN A 224 32.34 15.03 35.99
N GLN A 225 32.64 13.88 35.39
CA GLN A 225 33.50 12.86 36.01
C GLN A 225 34.99 13.24 36.08
N LYS A 226 35.42 14.29 35.38
CA LYS A 226 36.76 14.90 35.51
C LYS A 226 36.82 16.06 36.51
N ARG A 227 35.68 16.48 37.08
CA ARG A 227 35.60 17.58 38.06
C ARG A 227 35.45 17.11 39.50
N ASP A 228 35.21 15.82 39.71
CA ASP A 228 35.20 15.15 41.02
C ASP A 228 36.49 14.32 41.19
#